data_AF-A0A7S0SUU5-F1
#
_entry.id   AF-A0A7S0SUU5-F1
#
_cell.length_a   1.000
_cell.length_b   1.000
_cell.length_c   1.000
_cell.angle_alpha   90.00
_cell.angle_beta   90.00
_cell.angle_gamma   90.00
#
_symmetry.space_group_name_H-M   'P 1'
#
loop_
_entity.id
_entity.type
_entity.pdbx_description
1 polymer ?
#
loop_
_entity_poly.entity_id
_entity_poly.type
_entity_poly.pdbx_seq_one_letter_code
_entity_poly.pdbx_strand_id
1 'polypeptide(L)'
;MAAGGEESDGVGEAGCGRQEGSEVMPSPLRRRPRVLLGLTGSVASIKAAPLVAALALIADVKVVATAAATHFFDAADLPLVDPGANVFADEDEWRTWRVVGDPVVHIELRRWADILLVAPLSANTLAKLANGMCDNLLTCVVRAWDFGDEEKRVLLAPAMNTCMWESPFTRRHLDAMLDLGGSGGSGGEKRGTGGDGGGDSVSISGGTVGVIDPVAKVLACGDVGNGAMASVDTIVATVALHAGNLALAAD
;
A
#
# COMPACT_ATOMS: atom_id res chain seq x y z
N MET A 1 58.52 68.92 28.43
CA MET A 1 57.42 69.92 28.35
C MET A 1 56.31 69.27 27.55
N ALA A 2 55.13 69.20 28.16
CA ALA A 2 53.92 68.64 27.60
C ALA A 2 53.21 69.63 26.65
N ALA A 3 52.30 69.06 25.84
CA ALA A 3 51.25 69.64 24.97
C ALA A 3 51.43 69.14 23.53
N GLY A 4 50.44 68.62 22.81
CA GLY A 4 48.99 68.54 23.02
C GLY A 4 48.33 68.23 21.66
N GLY A 5 47.07 67.77 21.68
CA GLY A 5 46.20 67.47 20.53
C GLY A 5 45.55 66.09 20.70
N GLU A 6 44.37 65.98 21.34
CA GLU A 6 43.00 66.08 20.76
C GLU A 6 42.76 64.95 19.72
N GLU A 7 41.75 64.09 19.76
CA GLU A 7 40.30 64.25 20.01
C GLU A 7 39.67 62.82 20.12
N SER A 8 38.78 62.57 21.10
CA SER A 8 37.32 62.36 21.01
C SER A 8 36.79 60.91 20.88
N ASP A 9 36.04 60.55 21.93
CA ASP A 9 34.75 59.85 21.99
C ASP A 9 34.57 58.43 21.42
N GLY A 10 34.81 57.44 22.29
CA GLY A 10 34.28 56.08 22.17
C GLY A 10 33.01 55.90 23.01
N VAL A 11 31.86 55.73 22.34
CA VAL A 11 30.59 55.32 22.96
C VAL A 11 30.64 53.81 23.22
N GLY A 12 30.57 53.40 24.48
CA GLY A 12 30.46 52.00 24.89
C GLY A 12 29.01 51.54 24.89
N GLU A 13 28.67 50.59 24.01
CA GLU A 13 27.37 49.93 24.01
C GLU A 13 27.26 48.84 25.08
N ALA A 14 26.10 48.82 25.74
CA ALA A 14 25.71 47.90 26.78
C ALA A 14 25.41 46.49 26.23
N GLY A 15 25.84 45.47 26.97
CA GLY A 15 25.50 44.08 26.71
C GLY A 15 24.03 43.76 26.97
N CYS A 16 23.44 42.98 26.07
CA CYS A 16 22.20 42.25 26.29
C CYS A 16 22.36 40.85 25.70
N GLY A 17 22.57 39.86 26.57
CA GLY A 17 22.62 38.45 26.17
C GLY A 17 21.28 38.03 25.59
N ARG A 18 21.26 37.69 24.30
CA ARG A 18 20.17 36.96 23.67
C ARG A 18 20.54 35.49 23.64
N GLN A 19 19.70 34.69 24.26
CA GLN A 19 19.65 33.24 24.10
C GLN A 19 19.52 32.93 22.60
N GLU A 20 20.47 32.15 22.08
CA GLU A 20 20.36 31.54 20.76
C GLU A 20 19.15 30.60 20.80
N GLY A 21 18.06 31.03 20.16
CA GLY A 21 16.95 30.14 19.87
C GLY A 21 17.47 29.03 18.98
N SER A 22 17.34 27.79 19.42
CA SER A 22 17.54 26.62 18.56
C SER A 22 16.53 26.74 17.41
N GLU A 23 17.01 27.13 16.24
CA GLU A 23 16.25 26.99 15.00
C GLU A 23 15.92 25.51 14.85
N VAL A 24 14.65 25.17 15.08
CA VAL A 24 14.10 23.89 14.70
C VAL A 24 14.16 23.85 13.17
N MET A 25 15.21 23.23 12.64
CA MET A 25 15.34 22.94 11.23
C MET A 25 14.08 22.20 10.79
N PRO A 26 13.36 22.66 9.75
CA PRO A 26 12.20 21.93 9.25
C PRO A 26 12.68 20.55 8.79
N SER A 27 12.09 19.50 9.36
CA SER A 27 12.30 18.13 8.90
C SER A 27 12.15 18.08 7.37
N PRO A 28 13.00 17.35 6.63
CA PRO A 28 12.89 17.28 5.18
C PRO A 28 11.45 16.90 4.80
N LEU A 29 10.84 17.66 3.89
CA LEU A 29 9.49 17.40 3.37
C LEU A 29 9.45 15.95 2.88
N ARG A 30 8.87 15.04 3.69
CA ARG A 30 8.80 13.63 3.32
C ARG A 30 7.98 13.52 2.04
N ARG A 31 8.54 12.83 1.05
CA ARG A 31 7.85 12.57 -0.23
C ARG A 31 6.54 11.84 0.04
N ARG A 32 5.52 12.10 -0.79
CA ARG A 32 4.24 11.38 -0.68
C ARG A 32 4.47 9.87 -0.86
N PRO A 33 3.80 9.01 -0.08
CA PRO A 33 3.87 7.56 -0.26
C PRO A 33 3.43 7.15 -1.66
N ARG A 34 4.06 6.12 -2.23
CA ARG A 34 3.69 5.57 -3.53
C ARG A 34 2.98 4.24 -3.38
N VAL A 35 1.69 4.23 -3.73
CA VAL A 35 0.81 3.06 -3.63
C VAL A 35 0.57 2.49 -5.02
N LEU A 36 0.93 1.22 -5.20
CA LEU A 36 0.53 0.43 -6.36
C LEU A 36 -0.71 -0.37 -5.99
N LEU A 37 -1.84 -0.03 -6.59
CA LEU A 37 -3.13 -0.69 -6.40
C LEU A 37 -3.32 -1.81 -7.44
N GLY A 38 -3.31 -3.06 -7.01
CA GLY A 38 -3.71 -4.22 -7.80
C GLY A 38 -5.22 -4.47 -7.73
N LEU A 39 -5.90 -4.42 -8.87
CA LEU A 39 -7.31 -4.75 -9.04
C LEU A 39 -7.46 -6.15 -9.66
N THR A 40 -8.23 -7.02 -9.02
CA THR A 40 -8.43 -8.41 -9.47
C THR A 40 -9.89 -8.73 -9.79
N GLY A 41 -10.14 -9.90 -10.39
CA GLY A 41 -11.47 -10.35 -10.79
C GLY A 41 -12.41 -10.68 -9.63
N SER A 42 -13.03 -9.66 -9.05
CA SER A 42 -14.09 -9.76 -8.04
C SER A 42 -15.12 -8.67 -8.29
N VAL A 43 -16.39 -8.92 -7.95
CA VAL A 43 -17.47 -7.93 -8.09
C VAL A 43 -17.15 -6.64 -7.32
N ALA A 44 -16.36 -6.73 -6.25
CA ALA A 44 -15.92 -5.57 -5.49
C ALA A 44 -15.09 -4.55 -6.31
N SER A 45 -14.58 -4.93 -7.49
CA SER A 45 -13.86 -4.03 -8.40
C SER A 45 -14.73 -2.88 -8.94
N ILE A 46 -16.06 -2.96 -8.83
CA ILE A 46 -16.95 -1.80 -9.07
C ILE A 46 -16.60 -0.60 -8.16
N LYS A 47 -15.88 -0.84 -7.05
CA LYS A 47 -15.41 0.21 -6.12
C LYS A 47 -14.03 0.76 -6.48
N ALA A 48 -13.48 0.45 -7.65
CA ALA A 48 -12.16 0.92 -8.06
C ALA A 48 -12.06 2.46 -8.06
N ALA A 49 -13.01 3.15 -8.70
CA ALA A 49 -13.01 4.61 -8.77
C ALA A 49 -13.04 5.29 -7.39
N PRO A 50 -13.98 4.98 -6.46
CA PRO A 50 -13.96 5.59 -5.14
C PRO A 50 -12.74 5.21 -4.30
N LEU A 51 -12.19 3.99 -4.47
CA LEU A 51 -10.95 3.59 -3.79
C LEU A 51 -9.74 4.40 -4.28
N VAL A 52 -9.59 4.56 -5.60
CA VAL A 52 -8.51 5.37 -6.19
C VAL A 52 -8.64 6.83 -5.75
N ALA A 53 -9.85 7.40 -5.77
CA ALA A 53 -10.09 8.76 -5.29
C ALA A 53 -9.61 8.96 -3.85
N ALA A 54 -9.98 8.04 -2.96
CA ALA A 54 -9.64 8.14 -1.55
C ALA A 54 -8.13 7.93 -1.29
N LEU A 55 -7.49 6.99 -1.99
CA LEU A 55 -6.04 6.77 -1.89
C LEU A 55 -5.24 7.97 -2.43
N ALA A 56 -5.70 8.61 -3.51
CA ALA A 56 -5.03 9.76 -4.12
C ALA A 56 -4.94 10.98 -3.18
N LEU A 57 -5.79 11.05 -2.14
CA LEU A 57 -5.71 12.08 -1.11
C LEU A 57 -4.46 11.92 -0.23
N ILE A 58 -4.03 10.68 0.02
CA ILE A 58 -2.94 10.38 0.96
C ILE A 58 -1.65 9.90 0.28
N ALA A 59 -1.70 9.50 -0.98
CA ALA A 59 -0.60 8.89 -1.70
C ALA A 59 -0.59 9.24 -3.20
N ASP A 60 0.54 8.99 -3.86
CA ASP A 60 0.62 8.88 -5.32
C ASP A 60 0.21 7.47 -5.72
N VAL A 61 -0.73 7.33 -6.66
CA VAL A 61 -1.37 6.05 -6.96
C VAL A 61 -1.10 5.63 -8.40
N LYS A 62 -0.63 4.40 -8.58
CA LYS A 62 -0.67 3.67 -9.86
C LYS A 62 -1.53 2.43 -9.69
N VAL A 63 -2.13 1.97 -10.76
CA VAL A 63 -3.10 0.87 -10.77
C VAL A 63 -2.63 -0.21 -11.71
N VAL A 64 -2.64 -1.47 -11.27
CA VAL A 64 -2.49 -2.64 -12.14
C VAL A 64 -3.81 -3.39 -12.14
N ALA A 65 -4.40 -3.60 -13.31
CA ALA A 65 -5.67 -4.30 -13.44
C ALA A 65 -5.48 -5.62 -14.18
N THR A 66 -5.89 -6.73 -13.55
CA THR A 66 -5.95 -8.02 -14.27
C THR A 66 -7.06 -7.99 -15.31
N ALA A 67 -6.95 -8.77 -16.38
CA ALA A 67 -8.01 -8.91 -17.38
C ALA A 67 -9.40 -9.27 -16.79
N ALA A 68 -9.44 -10.03 -15.68
CA ALA A 68 -10.71 -10.34 -15.02
C ALA A 68 -11.32 -9.15 -14.26
N ALA A 69 -10.50 -8.19 -13.82
CA ALA A 69 -10.96 -7.01 -13.09
C ALA A 69 -11.66 -6.00 -14.01
N THR A 70 -11.18 -5.87 -15.26
CA THR A 70 -11.69 -4.92 -16.26
C THR A 70 -13.12 -5.22 -16.72
N HIS A 71 -13.68 -6.38 -16.35
CA HIS A 71 -15.11 -6.66 -16.53
C HIS A 71 -16.02 -5.86 -15.59
N PHE A 72 -15.48 -5.28 -14.51
CA PHE A 72 -16.27 -4.64 -13.44
C PHE A 72 -16.13 -3.11 -13.38
N PHE A 73 -15.19 -2.53 -14.12
CA PHE A 73 -14.96 -1.09 -14.18
C PHE A 73 -14.25 -0.73 -15.49
N ASP A 74 -14.37 0.52 -15.93
CA ASP A 74 -13.57 1.06 -17.02
C ASP A 74 -12.37 1.85 -16.46
N ALA A 75 -11.18 1.66 -17.04
CA ALA A 75 -9.99 2.40 -16.65
C ALA A 75 -10.14 3.91 -16.88
N ALA A 76 -10.97 4.33 -17.84
CA ALA A 76 -11.28 5.72 -18.11
C ALA A 76 -12.07 6.41 -16.99
N ASP A 77 -12.77 5.64 -16.15
CA ASP A 77 -13.56 6.16 -15.02
C ASP A 77 -12.72 6.42 -13.76
N LEU A 78 -11.45 6.02 -13.76
CA LEU A 78 -10.58 6.21 -12.60
C LEU A 78 -10.12 7.68 -12.49
N PRO A 79 -10.22 8.32 -11.30
CA PRO A 79 -9.90 9.73 -11.09
C PRO A 79 -8.39 9.95 -10.96
N LEU A 80 -7.65 9.59 -12.01
CA LEU A 80 -6.20 9.70 -12.09
C LEU A 80 -5.81 10.96 -12.86
N VAL A 81 -4.66 11.55 -12.51
CA VAL A 81 -4.15 12.78 -13.14
C VAL A 81 -3.97 12.62 -14.64
N ASP A 82 -3.50 11.43 -15.05
CA ASP A 82 -3.39 11.02 -16.45
C ASP A 82 -3.98 9.60 -16.61
N PRO A 83 -5.23 9.48 -17.10
CA PRO A 83 -5.86 8.21 -17.40
C PRO A 83 -5.09 7.45 -18.50
N GLY A 84 -4.64 6.23 -18.18
CA GLY A 84 -3.84 5.37 -19.09
C GLY A 84 -2.35 5.35 -18.78
N ALA A 85 -1.75 6.46 -18.34
CA ALA A 85 -0.35 6.46 -17.87
C ALA A 85 -0.19 5.87 -16.46
N ASN A 86 -1.29 5.82 -15.70
CA ASN A 86 -1.33 5.33 -14.33
C ASN A 86 -2.08 4.00 -14.18
N VAL A 87 -2.66 3.45 -15.26
CA VAL A 87 -3.37 2.16 -15.24
C VAL A 87 -2.64 1.23 -16.18
N PHE A 88 -2.18 0.10 -15.65
CA PHE A 88 -1.38 -0.89 -16.37
C PHE A 88 -2.16 -2.20 -16.48
N ALA A 89 -2.16 -2.78 -17.67
CA ALA A 89 -2.70 -4.11 -17.98
C ALA A 89 -1.59 -5.04 -18.49
N ASP A 90 -1.92 -6.32 -18.66
CA ASP A 90 -0.96 -7.35 -19.08
C ASP A 90 -0.30 -7.02 -20.43
N GLU A 91 -1.01 -6.34 -21.33
CA GLU A 91 -0.51 -5.92 -22.63
C GLU A 91 0.60 -4.86 -22.54
N ASP A 92 0.60 -4.03 -21.49
CA ASP A 92 1.58 -2.94 -21.34
C ASP A 92 2.98 -3.47 -21.04
N GLU A 93 3.07 -4.67 -20.47
CA GLU A 93 4.33 -5.36 -20.20
C GLU A 93 5.14 -5.60 -21.47
N TRP A 94 4.46 -5.83 -22.60
CA TRP A 94 5.09 -6.16 -23.88
C TRP A 94 5.19 -4.96 -24.82
N ARG A 95 4.50 -3.85 -24.54
CA ARG A 95 4.54 -2.65 -25.39
C ARG A 95 5.88 -1.93 -25.35
N THR A 96 6.52 -1.95 -24.18
CA THR A 96 7.76 -1.22 -23.90
C THR A 96 9.02 -2.04 -24.13
N TRP A 97 8.94 -3.37 -24.05
CA TRP A 97 10.09 -4.26 -24.19
C TRP A 97 10.25 -4.77 -25.63
N ARG A 98 11.31 -4.35 -26.31
CA ARG A 98 11.64 -4.78 -27.69
C ARG A 98 13.05 -5.34 -27.80
N VAL A 99 13.99 -4.79 -27.04
CA VAL A 99 15.39 -5.19 -27.02
C VAL A 99 15.89 -5.36 -25.59
N VAL A 100 16.96 -6.14 -25.43
CA VAL A 100 17.64 -6.27 -24.14
C VAL A 100 18.15 -4.90 -23.71
N GLY A 101 17.73 -4.45 -22.53
CA GLY A 101 18.03 -3.12 -22.00
C GLY A 101 16.80 -2.22 -21.86
N ASP A 102 15.69 -2.56 -22.52
CA ASP A 102 14.43 -1.83 -22.35
C ASP A 102 13.84 -2.04 -20.95
N PRO A 103 13.12 -1.05 -20.40
CA PRO A 103 12.47 -1.18 -19.10
C PRO A 103 11.48 -2.35 -19.08
N VAL A 104 11.51 -3.12 -17.99
CA VAL A 104 10.56 -4.22 -17.75
C VAL A 104 9.49 -3.70 -16.80
N VAL A 105 8.25 -3.59 -17.27
CA VAL A 105 7.18 -2.85 -16.56
C VAL A 105 6.97 -3.34 -15.14
N HIS A 106 6.84 -4.65 -14.89
CA HIS A 106 6.63 -5.16 -13.53
C HIS A 106 7.78 -4.83 -12.56
N ILE A 107 9.03 -4.79 -13.06
CA ILE A 107 10.20 -4.42 -12.27
C ILE A 107 10.17 -2.92 -11.94
N GLU A 108 9.80 -2.08 -12.90
CA GLU A 108 9.69 -0.63 -12.69
C GLU A 108 8.55 -0.28 -11.73
N LEU A 109 7.40 -0.95 -11.84
CA LEU A 109 6.29 -0.81 -10.89
C LEU A 109 6.69 -1.24 -9.48
N ARG A 110 7.37 -2.40 -9.36
CA ARG A 110 7.92 -2.88 -8.08
C ARG A 110 8.92 -1.89 -7.49
N ARG A 111 9.81 -1.31 -8.30
CA ARG A 111 10.80 -0.31 -7.83
C ARG A 111 10.13 0.98 -7.38
N TRP A 112 9.12 1.44 -8.12
CA TRP A 112 8.40 2.67 -7.86
C TRP A 112 7.57 2.63 -6.57
N ALA A 113 6.95 1.50 -6.26
CA ALA A 113 6.01 1.36 -5.15
C ALA A 113 6.71 1.16 -3.79
N ASP A 114 6.24 1.91 -2.79
CA ASP A 114 6.53 1.67 -1.37
C ASP A 114 5.52 0.66 -0.80
N ILE A 115 4.24 0.76 -1.22
CA ILE A 115 3.16 -0.12 -0.80
C ILE A 115 2.49 -0.75 -2.02
N LEU A 116 2.36 -2.08 -2.03
CA LEU A 116 1.48 -2.83 -2.92
C LEU A 116 0.18 -3.17 -2.20
N LEU A 117 -0.92 -2.59 -2.64
CA LEU A 117 -2.26 -2.90 -2.14
C LEU A 117 -3.00 -3.74 -3.19
N VAL A 118 -3.44 -4.95 -2.86
CA VAL A 118 -4.31 -5.75 -3.75
C VAL A 118 -5.74 -5.71 -3.22
N ALA A 119 -6.59 -4.87 -3.83
CA ALA A 119 -7.92 -4.56 -3.33
C ALA A 119 -8.89 -4.22 -4.50
N PRO A 120 -9.79 -5.14 -4.89
CA PRO A 120 -10.01 -6.45 -4.28
C PRO A 120 -8.95 -7.49 -4.63
N LEU A 121 -8.72 -8.43 -3.71
CA LEU A 121 -8.00 -9.68 -3.95
C LEU A 121 -8.99 -10.86 -4.13
N SER A 122 -9.09 -11.37 -5.34
CA SER A 122 -9.88 -12.55 -5.69
C SER A 122 -9.22 -13.83 -5.15
N ALA A 123 -10.01 -14.88 -4.94
CA ALA A 123 -9.48 -16.17 -4.51
C ALA A 123 -8.49 -16.77 -5.53
N ASN A 124 -8.72 -16.53 -6.83
CA ASN A 124 -7.84 -17.01 -7.90
C ASN A 124 -6.47 -16.32 -7.83
N THR A 125 -6.44 -14.99 -7.72
CA THR A 125 -5.17 -14.27 -7.56
C THR A 125 -4.50 -14.68 -6.26
N LEU A 126 -5.23 -14.78 -5.14
CA LEU A 126 -4.67 -15.26 -3.86
C LEU A 126 -3.99 -16.64 -4.01
N ALA A 127 -4.65 -17.58 -4.69
CA ALA A 127 -4.08 -18.90 -4.96
C ALA A 127 -2.81 -18.81 -5.81
N LYS A 128 -2.80 -17.98 -6.85
CA LYS A 128 -1.61 -17.74 -7.69
C LYS A 128 -0.45 -17.19 -6.87
N LEU A 129 -0.70 -16.17 -6.05
CA LEU A 129 0.32 -15.52 -5.22
C LEU A 129 0.92 -16.50 -4.21
N ALA A 130 0.07 -17.23 -3.47
CA ALA A 130 0.50 -18.19 -2.47
C ALA A 130 1.32 -19.36 -3.05
N ASN A 131 1.12 -19.70 -4.32
CA ASN A 131 1.86 -20.76 -5.01
C ASN A 131 2.99 -20.21 -5.91
N GLY A 132 3.27 -18.90 -5.87
CA GLY A 132 4.36 -18.28 -6.61
C GLY A 132 4.19 -18.25 -8.13
N MET A 133 2.95 -18.31 -8.62
CA MET A 133 2.65 -18.13 -10.05
C MET A 133 2.85 -16.67 -10.46
N CYS A 134 3.35 -16.45 -11.68
CA CYS A 134 3.63 -15.14 -12.25
C CYS A 134 3.26 -15.13 -13.74
N ASP A 135 1.97 -15.23 -14.03
CA ASP A 135 1.43 -15.42 -15.38
C ASP A 135 0.71 -14.18 -15.93
N ASN A 136 0.72 -13.08 -15.18
CA ASN A 136 0.17 -11.79 -15.57
C ASN A 136 0.90 -10.64 -14.86
N LEU A 137 0.69 -9.39 -15.27
CA LEU A 137 1.47 -8.25 -14.82
C LEU A 137 1.46 -8.10 -13.29
N LEU A 138 0.27 -8.21 -12.67
CA LEU A 138 0.13 -8.10 -11.22
C LEU A 138 0.89 -9.20 -10.47
N THR A 139 0.75 -10.46 -10.92
CA THR A 139 1.41 -11.59 -10.27
C THR A 139 2.93 -11.55 -10.49
N CYS A 140 3.41 -11.06 -11.63
CA CYS A 140 4.83 -10.78 -11.87
C CYS A 140 5.38 -9.72 -10.90
N VAL A 141 4.65 -8.61 -10.67
CA VAL A 141 5.03 -7.59 -9.69
C VAL A 141 5.17 -8.20 -8.29
N VAL A 142 4.18 -8.97 -7.84
CA VAL A 142 4.21 -9.60 -6.51
C VAL A 142 5.34 -10.61 -6.41
N ARG A 143 5.57 -11.41 -7.46
CA ARG A 143 6.64 -12.42 -7.48
C ARG A 143 8.04 -11.82 -7.37
N ALA A 144 8.22 -10.61 -7.92
CA ALA A 144 9.45 -9.82 -7.87
C ALA A 144 9.52 -8.88 -6.64
N TRP A 145 8.50 -8.90 -5.77
CA TRP A 145 8.43 -8.03 -4.61
C TRP A 145 9.54 -8.33 -3.61
N ASP A 146 10.02 -7.29 -2.94
CA ASP A 146 10.98 -7.44 -1.85
C ASP A 146 10.22 -7.69 -0.55
N PHE A 147 10.10 -8.94 -0.13
CA PHE A 147 9.46 -9.25 1.14
C PHE A 147 10.40 -9.02 2.35
N GLY A 148 11.72 -8.95 2.10
CA GLY A 148 12.73 -8.70 3.13
C GLY A 148 13.06 -7.22 3.34
N ASP A 149 12.55 -6.33 2.49
CA ASP A 149 12.69 -4.88 2.66
C ASP A 149 11.59 -4.38 3.62
N GLU A 150 11.99 -3.98 4.84
CA GLU A 150 11.06 -3.50 5.87
C GLU A 150 10.32 -2.21 5.46
N GLU A 151 10.90 -1.48 4.49
CA GLU A 151 10.31 -0.27 3.91
C GLU A 151 9.20 -0.58 2.91
N LYS A 152 9.06 -1.84 2.49
CA LYS A 152 8.05 -2.26 1.53
C LYS A 152 6.95 -3.08 2.17
N ARG A 153 5.72 -2.75 1.79
CA ARG A 153 4.53 -3.41 2.35
C ARG A 153 3.65 -4.01 1.27
N VAL A 154 3.10 -5.19 1.55
CA VAL A 154 2.03 -5.80 0.75
C VAL A 154 0.78 -5.87 1.62
N LEU A 155 -0.28 -5.20 1.19
CA LEU A 155 -1.59 -5.23 1.84
C LEU A 155 -2.58 -5.97 0.96
N LEU A 156 -3.24 -6.97 1.52
CA LEU A 156 -4.16 -7.84 0.82
C LEU A 156 -5.57 -7.57 1.34
N ALA A 157 -6.52 -7.20 0.48
CA ALA A 157 -7.93 -7.02 0.83
C ALA A 157 -8.80 -8.05 0.09
N PRO A 158 -8.98 -9.26 0.64
CA PRO A 158 -9.75 -10.33 0.01
C PRO A 158 -11.20 -9.92 -0.26
N ALA A 159 -11.74 -10.37 -1.40
CA ALA A 159 -13.13 -10.18 -1.76
C ALA A 159 -13.65 -11.35 -2.59
N MET A 160 -14.46 -12.21 -1.97
CA MET A 160 -14.98 -13.43 -2.58
C MET A 160 -16.28 -13.89 -1.92
N ASN A 161 -16.98 -14.84 -2.52
CA ASN A 161 -18.16 -15.44 -1.91
C ASN A 161 -17.82 -16.12 -0.56
N THR A 162 -18.77 -16.17 0.38
CA THR A 162 -18.59 -16.77 1.71
C THR A 162 -18.05 -18.20 1.67
N CYS A 163 -18.58 -19.05 0.79
CA CYS A 163 -18.11 -20.43 0.66
C CYS A 163 -16.64 -20.51 0.19
N MET A 164 -16.21 -19.53 -0.62
CA MET A 164 -14.81 -19.41 -1.01
C MET A 164 -13.95 -18.91 0.15
N TRP A 165 -14.45 -17.94 0.93
CA TRP A 165 -13.74 -17.39 2.08
C TRP A 165 -13.52 -18.44 3.18
N GLU A 166 -14.55 -19.20 3.51
CA GLU A 166 -14.51 -20.26 4.53
C GLU A 166 -13.74 -21.51 4.08
N SER A 167 -13.41 -21.59 2.79
CA SER A 167 -12.66 -22.70 2.22
C SER A 167 -11.29 -22.87 2.89
N PRO A 168 -10.86 -24.11 3.20
CA PRO A 168 -9.52 -24.38 3.70
C PRO A 168 -8.39 -23.86 2.78
N PHE A 169 -8.65 -23.77 1.47
CA PHE A 169 -7.69 -23.20 0.52
C PHE A 169 -7.40 -21.74 0.82
N THR A 170 -8.43 -20.93 1.09
CA THR A 170 -8.27 -19.50 1.38
C THR A 170 -7.42 -19.30 2.63
N ARG A 171 -7.70 -20.04 3.71
CA ARG A 171 -6.88 -20.00 4.93
C ARG A 171 -5.42 -20.33 4.62
N ARG A 172 -5.16 -21.47 3.97
CA ARG A 172 -3.78 -21.91 3.65
C ARG A 172 -3.03 -20.92 2.77
N HIS A 173 -3.71 -20.32 1.79
CA HIS A 173 -3.08 -19.34 0.91
C HIS A 173 -2.78 -18.03 1.63
N LEU A 174 -3.67 -17.57 2.53
CA LEU A 174 -3.39 -16.39 3.35
C LEU A 174 -2.22 -16.64 4.31
N ASP A 175 -2.19 -17.79 4.98
CA ASP A 175 -1.09 -18.17 5.87
C ASP A 175 0.25 -18.17 5.11
N ALA A 176 0.29 -18.77 3.92
CA ALA A 176 1.49 -18.76 3.07
C ALA A 176 1.95 -17.34 2.69
N MET A 177 1.02 -16.41 2.43
CA MET A 177 1.35 -15.02 2.15
C MET A 177 1.87 -14.28 3.39
N LEU A 178 1.27 -14.52 4.56
CA LEU A 178 1.69 -13.92 5.82
C LEU A 178 3.08 -14.40 6.25
N ASP A 179 3.40 -15.67 6.01
CA ASP A 179 4.72 -16.26 6.27
C ASP A 179 5.83 -15.55 5.48
N LEU A 180 5.56 -15.11 4.24
CA LEU A 180 6.52 -14.32 3.45
C LEU A 180 6.88 -12.98 4.13
N GLY A 181 5.96 -12.42 4.90
CA GLY A 181 6.13 -11.12 5.55
C GLY A 181 6.92 -11.16 6.86
N GLY A 182 7.47 -12.30 7.26
CA GLY A 182 8.16 -12.45 8.54
C GLY A 182 7.25 -12.59 9.76
N SER A 183 5.92 -12.59 9.56
CA SER A 183 4.93 -12.91 10.61
C SER A 183 4.91 -14.39 10.99
N GLY A 184 5.65 -15.24 10.26
CA GLY A 184 5.81 -16.67 10.53
C GLY A 184 6.82 -16.97 11.62
N GLY A 185 6.50 -16.61 12.87
CA GLY A 185 7.34 -16.86 14.04
C GLY A 185 6.57 -17.53 15.18
N SER A 186 6.63 -18.87 15.21
CA SER A 186 6.31 -19.76 16.35
C SER A 186 4.84 -19.95 16.75
N GLY A 187 4.28 -21.10 16.33
CA GLY A 187 3.34 -21.86 17.15
C GLY A 187 1.86 -21.48 17.04
N GLY A 188 1.15 -22.13 16.13
CA GLY A 188 -0.09 -22.83 16.49
C GLY A 188 -1.20 -22.05 17.22
N GLU A 189 -1.43 -20.77 16.97
CA GLU A 189 -2.77 -20.19 17.20
C GLU A 189 -3.55 -20.24 15.89
N LYS A 190 -4.34 -21.31 15.76
CA LYS A 190 -5.34 -21.46 14.71
C LYS A 190 -6.21 -20.19 14.70
N ARG A 191 -6.28 -19.47 13.57
CA ARG A 191 -7.38 -18.53 13.28
C ARG A 191 -8.69 -19.24 13.66
N GLY A 192 -9.28 -18.82 14.77
CA GLY A 192 -10.44 -19.48 15.38
C GLY A 192 -11.58 -19.57 14.38
N THR A 193 -12.19 -20.74 14.27
CA THR A 193 -13.47 -20.90 13.58
C THR A 193 -14.56 -20.33 14.48
N GLY A 194 -15.16 -19.20 14.08
CA GLY A 194 -16.40 -18.70 14.66
C GLY A 194 -16.23 -17.70 15.81
N GLY A 195 -16.54 -16.45 15.51
CA GLY A 195 -16.78 -15.38 16.47
C GLY A 195 -17.65 -14.32 15.79
N ASP A 196 -18.89 -14.25 16.21
CA ASP A 196 -19.96 -13.31 15.89
C ASP A 196 -19.70 -11.87 16.39
N GLY A 197 -18.45 -11.42 16.33
CA GLY A 197 -18.03 -10.07 16.71
C GLY A 197 -17.94 -9.18 15.48
N GLY A 198 -18.94 -8.33 15.25
CA GLY A 198 -18.91 -7.23 14.29
C GLY A 198 -17.94 -6.13 14.72
N GLY A 199 -16.65 -6.41 14.60
CA GLY A 199 -15.58 -5.42 14.71
C GLY A 199 -14.66 -5.52 13.50
N ASP A 200 -14.34 -4.38 12.89
CA ASP A 200 -13.34 -4.24 11.82
C ASP A 200 -11.93 -4.55 12.40
N SER A 201 -11.66 -5.82 12.75
CA SER A 201 -10.39 -6.23 13.31
C SER A 201 -9.35 -6.33 12.20
N VAL A 202 -8.51 -5.31 12.06
CA VAL A 202 -7.32 -5.38 11.21
C VAL A 202 -6.31 -6.28 11.93
N SER A 203 -6.09 -7.49 11.42
CA SER A 203 -5.05 -8.39 11.90
C SER A 203 -3.67 -7.88 11.44
N ILE A 204 -3.12 -6.86 12.08
CA ILE A 204 -1.78 -6.35 11.79
C ILE A 204 -0.75 -7.20 12.55
N SER A 205 -0.37 -8.34 11.97
CA SER A 205 0.88 -8.99 12.36
C SER A 205 2.03 -8.11 11.89
N GLY A 206 3.01 -7.81 12.76
CA GLY A 206 4.10 -6.84 12.52
C GLY A 206 5.07 -7.11 11.36
N GLY A 207 4.68 -7.92 10.38
CA GLY A 207 5.43 -8.22 9.18
C GLY A 207 5.23 -7.24 8.02
N THR A 208 5.93 -7.48 6.91
CA THR A 208 5.83 -6.71 5.66
C THR A 208 4.57 -7.05 4.84
N VAL A 209 3.86 -8.13 5.19
CA VAL A 209 2.59 -8.54 4.57
C VAL A 209 1.45 -8.43 5.58
N GLY A 210 0.39 -7.71 5.21
CA GLY A 210 -0.82 -7.53 6.02
C GLY A 210 -2.09 -7.96 5.27
N VAL A 211 -3.09 -8.44 6.02
CA VAL A 211 -4.41 -8.81 5.49
C VAL A 211 -5.46 -7.90 6.10
N ILE A 212 -6.25 -7.26 5.25
CA ILE A 212 -7.44 -6.48 5.60
C ILE A 212 -8.63 -7.43 5.50
N ASP A 213 -9.07 -7.93 6.64
CA ASP A 213 -10.11 -8.96 6.69
C ASP A 213 -11.42 -8.49 6.03
N PRO A 214 -12.13 -9.37 5.31
CA PRO A 214 -13.40 -9.05 4.70
C PRO A 214 -14.48 -8.82 5.76
N VAL A 215 -15.57 -8.19 5.34
CA VAL A 215 -16.72 -7.89 6.20
C VAL A 215 -17.92 -8.77 5.86
N ALA A 216 -18.79 -8.99 6.85
CA ALA A 216 -20.06 -9.67 6.64
C ALA A 216 -21.09 -8.70 6.03
N LYS A 217 -21.57 -8.99 4.81
CA LYS A 217 -22.61 -8.21 4.10
C LYS A 217 -23.45 -9.11 3.20
N VAL A 218 -24.54 -8.56 2.66
CA VAL A 218 -25.26 -9.15 1.51
C VAL A 218 -24.31 -9.13 0.32
N LEU A 219 -24.03 -10.31 -0.22
CA LEU A 219 -23.13 -10.51 -1.35
C LEU A 219 -23.87 -10.38 -2.67
N ALA A 220 -23.12 -10.32 -3.78
CA ALA A 220 -23.70 -10.21 -5.12
C ALA A 220 -24.64 -11.39 -5.49
N CYS A 221 -24.48 -12.55 -4.84
CA CYS A 221 -25.36 -13.70 -5.01
C CYS A 221 -26.68 -13.62 -4.19
N GLY A 222 -26.82 -12.62 -3.32
CA GLY A 222 -27.99 -12.44 -2.43
C GLY A 222 -27.80 -13.04 -1.03
N ASP A 223 -26.76 -13.85 -0.80
CA ASP A 223 -26.48 -14.43 0.50
C ASP A 223 -25.88 -13.39 1.46
N VAL A 224 -26.24 -13.47 2.74
CA VAL A 224 -25.52 -12.77 3.81
C VAL A 224 -24.39 -13.66 4.27
N GLY A 225 -23.15 -13.16 4.18
CA GLY A 225 -22.04 -13.89 4.76
C GLY A 225 -20.72 -13.13 4.72
N ASN A 226 -19.68 -13.78 5.23
CA ASN A 226 -18.37 -13.19 5.40
C ASN A 226 -17.51 -13.37 4.14
N GLY A 227 -17.07 -12.29 3.51
CA GLY A 227 -16.32 -12.36 2.26
C GLY A 227 -16.42 -11.10 1.38
N ALA A 228 -17.28 -10.15 1.74
CA ALA A 228 -17.30 -8.85 1.07
C ALA A 228 -16.01 -8.09 1.37
N MET A 229 -15.45 -7.43 0.36
CA MET A 229 -14.30 -6.54 0.55
C MET A 229 -14.55 -5.55 1.69
N ALA A 230 -13.54 -5.30 2.50
CA ALA A 230 -13.54 -4.23 3.49
C ALA A 230 -13.98 -2.89 2.88
N SER A 231 -14.46 -1.98 3.73
CA SER A 231 -14.89 -0.65 3.26
C SER A 231 -13.71 0.13 2.69
N VAL A 232 -13.98 1.06 1.77
CA VAL A 232 -12.94 1.94 1.21
C VAL A 232 -12.23 2.69 2.34
N ASP A 233 -12.98 3.20 3.31
CA ASP A 233 -12.45 3.93 4.46
C ASP A 233 -11.50 3.07 5.30
N THR A 234 -11.89 1.82 5.59
CA THR A 234 -11.06 0.85 6.32
C THR A 234 -9.75 0.56 5.56
N ILE A 235 -9.82 0.36 4.24
CA ILE A 235 -8.65 0.11 3.40
C ILE A 235 -7.72 1.31 3.41
N VAL A 236 -8.25 2.52 3.19
CA VAL A 236 -7.48 3.77 3.14
C VAL A 236 -6.85 4.08 4.50
N ALA A 237 -7.59 3.88 5.60
CA ALA A 237 -7.06 4.01 6.96
C ALA A 237 -5.90 3.03 7.20
N THR A 238 -6.04 1.78 6.76
CA THR A 238 -4.97 0.78 6.89
C THR A 238 -3.73 1.17 6.08
N VAL A 239 -3.91 1.66 4.84
CA VAL A 239 -2.79 2.17 4.02
C VAL A 239 -2.14 3.37 4.69
N ALA A 240 -2.91 4.31 5.23
CA ALA A 240 -2.39 5.48 5.93
C ALA A 240 -1.56 5.11 7.16
N LEU A 241 -2.00 4.10 7.93
CA LEU A 241 -1.24 3.58 9.07
C LEU A 241 0.10 3.00 8.64
N HIS A 242 0.15 2.21 7.55
CA HIS A 242 1.40 1.62 7.06
C HIS A 242 2.31 2.67 6.42
N ALA A 243 1.74 3.64 5.71
CA ALA A 243 2.46 4.79 5.16
C ALA A 243 3.07 5.67 6.27
N GLY A 244 2.39 5.79 7.42
CA GLY A 244 2.87 6.52 8.59
C GLY A 244 3.89 5.76 9.45
N ASN A 245 3.80 4.42 9.53
CA ASN A 245 4.77 3.60 10.26
C ASN A 245 6.14 3.47 9.57
N LEU A 246 6.21 3.72 8.26
CA LEU A 246 7.48 3.91 7.53
C LEU A 246 8.24 5.19 7.97
N ALA A 247 7.61 6.06 8.78
CA ALA A 247 8.23 7.28 9.26
C ALA A 247 8.95 7.14 10.62
N LEU A 248 8.84 6.00 11.30
CA LEU A 248 9.34 5.81 12.67
C LEU A 248 10.41 4.71 12.85
N ALA A 249 10.81 4.02 11.78
CA ALA A 249 11.82 2.95 11.83
C ALA A 249 13.26 3.41 11.52
N ALA A 250 13.51 4.72 11.45
CA ALA A 250 14.82 5.29 11.14
C ALA A 250 15.25 6.37 12.15
N ASP A 251 15.05 6.11 13.45
CA ASP A 251 15.65 6.86 14.57
C ASP A 251 16.40 5.90 15.51
#